data_AF-A0A011PGK0-F1
#
_entry.id   AF-A0A011PGK0-F1
#
_cell.length_a   1.000
_cell.length_b   1.000
_cell.length_c   1.000
_cell.angle_alpha   90.00
_cell.angle_beta   90.00
_cell.angle_gamma   90.00
#
_symmetry.space_group_name_H-M   'P 1'
#
loop_
_entity.id
_entity.type
_entity.pdbx_description
1 polymer ?
#
loop_
_entity_poly.entity_id
_entity_poly.type
_entity_poly.pdbx_seq_one_letter_code
_entity_poly.pdbx_strand_id
1 'polypeptide(L)'
;MAYFEQCIKGAIEGTLHNGNYVVTYESIIPNLQTLRQYKPMLREFWASGVFGERDERYWRLVNRANTYGNILAPGVLEQRAAFDEFKSIFWGSNVGKESYFDSMTHFDFKTLLPALLQVEDRMSMAHGVEARVPFLDHPLVEFAATIPADIKFRNGELKRLLKAVFSHHLPVAIRERKDKMGFPVPLNLWLKRPGPTRNLIGDLFGSEAARSRPYLNSPVSIDAVLDSQSTHGRNLWALLSLELWHQQFID
;
A
#
# COMPACT_ATOMS: atom_id res chain seq x y z
N MET A 1 3.00 -1.33 -11.31
CA MET A 1 4.45 -1.36 -11.05
C MET A 1 4.98 -2.78 -11.11
N ALA A 2 4.58 -3.68 -10.20
CA ALA A 2 4.96 -5.09 -10.21
C ALA A 2 4.87 -5.77 -11.60
N TYR A 3 3.70 -5.67 -12.25
CA TYR A 3 3.52 -6.20 -13.61
C TYR A 3 4.35 -5.50 -14.68
N PHE A 4 4.64 -4.21 -14.53
CA PHE A 4 5.48 -3.49 -15.49
C PHE A 4 6.93 -3.99 -15.41
N GLU A 5 7.45 -4.19 -14.20
CA GLU A 5 8.75 -4.82 -13.99
C GLU A 5 8.77 -6.27 -14.50
N GLN A 6 7.69 -7.03 -14.29
CA GLN A 6 7.56 -8.38 -14.83
C GLN A 6 7.58 -8.39 -16.37
N CYS A 7 6.89 -7.44 -17.01
CA CYS A 7 6.89 -7.30 -18.47
C CYS A 7 8.30 -6.96 -19.00
N ILE A 8 9.01 -6.03 -18.35
CA ILE A 8 10.39 -5.67 -18.74
C ILE A 8 11.31 -6.89 -18.63
N LYS A 9 11.30 -7.57 -17.48
CA LYS A 9 12.10 -8.78 -17.25
C LYS A 9 11.78 -9.87 -18.30
N GLY A 10 10.50 -10.18 -18.48
CA GLY A 10 10.07 -11.21 -19.42
C GLY A 10 10.39 -10.88 -20.88
N ALA A 11 10.32 -9.60 -21.28
CA ALA A 11 10.70 -9.16 -22.62
C ALA A 11 12.19 -9.35 -22.90
N ILE A 12 13.04 -9.04 -21.91
CA ILE A 12 14.50 -9.21 -22.01
C ILE A 12 14.89 -10.69 -22.03
N GLU A 13 14.20 -11.51 -21.23
CA GLU A 13 14.49 -12.95 -21.10
C GLU A 13 13.82 -13.82 -22.18
N GLY A 14 12.93 -13.26 -23.01
CA GLY A 14 12.19 -14.00 -24.03
C GLY A 14 11.13 -14.95 -23.48
N THR A 15 10.64 -14.72 -22.25
CA THR A 15 9.72 -15.65 -21.56
C THR A 15 8.24 -15.23 -21.60
N LEU A 16 7.91 -14.10 -22.24
CA LEU A 16 6.56 -13.51 -22.27
C LEU A 16 5.45 -14.44 -22.76
N HIS A 17 5.77 -15.43 -23.60
CA HIS A 17 4.78 -16.32 -24.22
C HIS A 17 4.65 -17.68 -23.52
N ASN A 18 5.32 -17.88 -22.38
CA ASN A 18 5.33 -19.15 -21.64
C ASN A 18 4.04 -19.38 -20.80
N GLY A 19 2.91 -18.76 -21.16
CA GLY A 19 1.57 -19.02 -20.61
C GLY A 19 1.18 -18.27 -19.32
N ASN A 20 2.14 -17.71 -18.57
CA ASN A 20 1.87 -17.14 -17.23
C ASN A 20 1.72 -15.60 -17.18
N TYR A 21 1.70 -14.92 -18.34
CA TYR A 21 1.65 -13.47 -18.41
C TYR A 21 0.24 -12.95 -18.63
N VAL A 22 -0.40 -12.50 -17.55
CA VAL A 22 -1.67 -11.75 -17.57
C VAL A 22 -1.54 -10.43 -18.36
N VAL A 23 -0.33 -9.88 -18.38
CA VAL A 23 0.03 -8.64 -19.06
C VAL A 23 1.40 -8.84 -19.72
N THR A 24 1.51 -8.54 -21.02
CA THR A 24 2.77 -8.46 -21.77
C THR A 24 3.25 -7.02 -21.91
N TYR A 25 4.51 -6.85 -22.33
CA TYR A 25 5.12 -5.54 -22.56
C TYR A 25 4.36 -4.70 -23.60
N GLU A 26 3.86 -5.30 -24.66
CA GLU A 26 3.06 -4.63 -25.69
C GLU A 26 1.67 -4.28 -25.14
N SER A 27 1.06 -5.21 -24.41
CA SER A 27 -0.32 -5.05 -23.93
C SER A 27 -0.47 -3.96 -22.86
N ILE A 28 0.58 -3.69 -22.07
CA ILE A 28 0.52 -2.72 -20.96
C ILE A 28 0.61 -1.27 -21.45
N ILE A 29 1.22 -1.03 -22.62
CA ILE A 29 1.54 0.32 -23.13
C ILE A 29 0.35 1.29 -23.07
N PRO A 30 -0.87 0.93 -23.53
CA PRO A 30 -2.01 1.85 -23.51
C PRO A 30 -2.43 2.30 -22.09
N ASN A 31 -2.07 1.52 -21.08
CA ASN A 31 -2.43 1.74 -19.68
C ASN A 31 -1.27 2.28 -18.82
N LEU A 32 -0.05 2.41 -19.36
CA LEU A 32 1.12 2.92 -18.61
C LEU A 32 0.94 4.36 -18.10
N GLN A 33 0.09 5.16 -18.74
CA GLN A 33 -0.22 6.53 -18.28
C GLN A 33 -0.75 6.56 -16.83
N THR A 34 -1.35 5.46 -16.34
CA THR A 34 -1.79 5.32 -14.94
C THR A 34 -0.64 5.42 -13.95
N LEU A 35 0.59 5.14 -14.37
CA LEU A 35 1.79 5.23 -13.54
C LEU A 35 2.38 6.66 -13.46
N ARG A 36 1.75 7.66 -14.10
CA ARG A 36 2.27 9.05 -14.14
C ARG A 36 2.54 9.61 -12.74
N GLN A 37 1.65 9.37 -11.78
CA GLN A 37 1.80 9.84 -10.39
C GLN A 37 2.78 9.00 -9.58
N TYR A 38 3.16 7.82 -10.08
CA TYR A 38 4.07 6.88 -9.43
C TYR A 38 5.53 7.01 -9.90
N LYS A 39 5.86 8.01 -10.73
CA LYS A 39 7.23 8.24 -11.20
C LYS A 39 8.30 8.32 -10.09
N PRO A 40 8.08 9.02 -8.96
CA PRO A 40 9.06 9.03 -7.87
C PRO A 40 9.30 7.63 -7.31
N MET A 41 8.23 6.87 -7.12
CA MET A 41 8.26 5.49 -6.64
C MET A 41 9.00 4.58 -7.64
N LEU A 42 8.74 4.73 -8.94
CA LEU A 42 9.45 3.99 -9.99
C LEU A 42 10.96 4.27 -9.96
N ARG A 43 11.37 5.53 -9.77
CA ARG A 43 12.80 5.89 -9.68
C ARG A 43 13.49 5.17 -8.52
N GLU A 44 12.85 5.11 -7.36
CA GLU A 44 13.37 4.42 -6.19
C GLU A 44 13.46 2.90 -6.43
N PHE A 45 12.37 2.28 -6.89
CA PHE A 45 12.35 0.83 -7.06
C PHE A 45 13.21 0.34 -8.22
N TRP A 46 13.38 1.13 -9.27
CA TRP A 46 14.21 0.75 -10.42
C TRP A 46 15.70 0.97 -10.23
N ALA A 47 16.11 1.61 -9.14
CA ALA A 47 17.52 1.77 -8.80
C ALA A 47 18.23 0.41 -8.51
N SER A 48 17.47 -0.62 -8.11
CA SER A 48 17.99 -1.96 -7.85
C SER A 48 16.90 -3.03 -7.99
N GLY A 49 17.25 -4.32 -8.06
CA GLY A 49 16.33 -5.44 -7.87
C GLY A 49 15.20 -5.65 -8.91
N VAL A 50 15.17 -4.92 -10.03
CA VAL A 50 14.15 -5.08 -11.10
C VAL A 50 14.12 -6.51 -11.67
N PHE A 51 15.27 -7.19 -11.66
CA PHE A 51 15.44 -8.56 -12.15
C PHE A 51 15.36 -9.63 -11.04
N GLY A 52 15.13 -9.22 -9.79
CA GLY A 52 15.02 -10.14 -8.65
C GLY A 52 13.80 -11.07 -8.73
N GLU A 53 13.65 -11.90 -7.71
CA GLU A 53 12.52 -12.83 -7.62
C GLU A 53 11.19 -12.09 -7.42
N ARG A 54 10.09 -12.76 -7.76
CA ARG A 54 8.75 -12.16 -7.73
C ARG A 54 8.39 -11.63 -6.33
N ASP A 55 8.66 -12.42 -5.31
CA ASP A 55 8.40 -12.08 -3.91
C ASP A 55 9.31 -10.94 -3.43
N GLU A 56 10.59 -10.94 -3.75
CA GLU A 56 11.53 -9.86 -3.41
C GLU A 56 11.11 -8.52 -4.01
N ARG A 57 10.68 -8.53 -5.29
CA ARG A 57 10.19 -7.31 -5.96
C ARG A 57 8.91 -6.81 -5.32
N TYR A 58 7.96 -7.69 -5.03
CA TYR A 58 6.72 -7.29 -4.38
C TYR A 58 6.94 -6.79 -2.96
N TRP A 59 7.80 -7.48 -2.19
CA TRP A 59 8.19 -7.07 -0.84
C TRP A 59 8.70 -5.65 -0.83
N ARG A 60 9.60 -5.28 -1.75
CA ARG A 60 10.07 -3.89 -1.86
C ARG A 60 8.92 -2.92 -2.10
N LEU A 61 7.96 -3.26 -2.96
CA LEU A 61 6.79 -2.41 -3.24
C LEU A 61 5.87 -2.21 -2.03
N VAL A 62 5.70 -3.21 -1.17
CA VAL A 62 4.77 -3.17 -0.02
C VAL A 62 5.44 -2.81 1.31
N ASN A 63 6.73 -3.14 1.46
CA ASN A 63 7.51 -2.84 2.66
C ASN A 63 7.67 -1.32 2.79
N ARG A 64 7.10 -0.77 3.85
CA ARG A 64 7.22 0.65 4.20
C ARG A 64 8.22 0.88 5.32
N ALA A 65 8.80 -0.18 5.87
CA ALA A 65 9.76 -0.08 6.95
C ALA A 65 11.07 0.61 6.50
N ASN A 66 11.38 0.58 5.19
CA ASN A 66 12.53 1.23 4.60
C ASN A 66 12.56 2.76 4.80
N THR A 67 11.41 3.41 5.03
CA THR A 67 11.34 4.86 5.30
C THR A 67 11.65 5.23 6.74
N TYR A 68 11.87 4.26 7.64
CA TYR A 68 12.15 4.50 9.07
C TYR A 68 13.62 4.32 9.46
N GLY A 69 14.51 3.97 8.52
CA GLY A 69 15.90 3.60 8.84
C GLY A 69 16.71 4.64 9.63
N ASN A 70 16.38 5.93 9.48
CA ASN A 70 17.01 7.02 10.24
C ASN A 70 16.22 7.45 11.48
N ILE A 71 15.00 6.94 11.65
CA ILE A 71 14.06 7.31 12.72
C ILE A 71 14.16 6.31 13.87
N LEU A 72 14.09 5.02 13.56
CA LEU A 72 14.09 3.94 14.56
C LEU A 72 15.50 3.46 14.85
N ALA A 73 15.75 3.13 16.11
CA ALA A 73 17.02 2.59 16.55
C ALA A 73 17.37 1.29 15.80
N PRO A 74 18.67 1.02 15.54
CA PRO A 74 19.09 -0.23 14.93
C PRO A 74 18.56 -1.45 15.71
N GLY A 75 18.06 -2.46 15.00
CA GLY A 75 17.55 -3.69 15.62
C GLY A 75 16.10 -3.65 16.09
N VAL A 76 15.44 -2.49 16.09
CA VAL A 76 13.99 -2.40 16.42
C VAL A 76 13.12 -3.13 15.40
N LEU A 77 13.54 -3.14 14.13
CA LEU A 77 12.82 -3.78 13.04
C LEU A 77 13.55 -5.04 12.56
N GLU A 78 12.96 -6.20 12.80
CA GLU A 78 13.47 -7.48 12.30
C GLU A 78 13.07 -7.71 10.82
N GLN A 79 13.77 -7.04 9.90
CA GLN A 79 13.45 -7.10 8.45
C GLN A 79 13.43 -8.52 7.89
N ARG A 80 14.31 -9.39 8.38
CA ARG A 80 14.39 -10.78 7.91
C ARG A 80 13.17 -11.58 8.33
N ALA A 81 12.81 -11.54 9.61
CA ALA A 81 11.62 -12.21 10.13
C ALA A 81 10.35 -11.70 9.43
N ALA A 82 10.23 -10.37 9.25
CA ALA A 82 9.10 -9.77 8.54
C ALA A 82 9.04 -10.21 7.06
N PHE A 83 10.18 -10.37 6.39
CA PHE A 83 10.22 -10.89 5.02
C PHE A 83 9.84 -12.37 4.95
N ASP A 84 10.28 -13.19 5.91
CA ASP A 84 9.93 -14.61 5.98
C ASP A 84 8.42 -14.79 6.23
N GLU A 85 7.84 -13.99 7.13
CA GLU A 85 6.39 -13.93 7.34
C GLU A 85 5.65 -13.49 6.07
N PHE A 86 6.11 -12.40 5.44
CA PHE A 86 5.57 -11.94 4.15
C PHE A 86 5.56 -13.06 3.11
N LYS A 87 6.67 -13.81 2.97
CA LYS A 87 6.76 -14.93 2.01
C LYS A 87 5.75 -16.02 2.31
N SER A 88 5.55 -16.35 3.58
CA SER A 88 4.57 -17.37 3.99
C SER A 88 3.14 -17.01 3.56
N ILE A 89 2.78 -15.72 3.64
CA ILE A 89 1.47 -15.21 3.25
C ILE A 89 1.38 -15.06 1.73
N PHE A 90 2.41 -14.49 1.09
CA PHE A 90 2.44 -14.24 -0.35
C PHE A 90 2.39 -15.54 -1.18
N TRP A 91 3.03 -16.60 -0.70
CA TRP A 91 3.05 -17.93 -1.32
C TRP A 91 2.06 -18.93 -0.72
N GLY A 92 1.02 -18.44 -0.04
CA GLY A 92 0.04 -19.27 0.67
C GLY A 92 -0.40 -20.52 -0.11
N SER A 93 -0.56 -21.64 0.60
CA SER A 93 -0.84 -22.96 0.00
C SER A 93 -2.13 -23.02 -0.82
N ASN A 94 -3.05 -22.10 -0.55
CA ASN A 94 -4.34 -21.93 -1.23
C ASN A 94 -4.28 -20.97 -2.45
N VAL A 95 -3.09 -20.54 -2.89
CA VAL A 95 -2.92 -19.60 -4.00
C VAL A 95 -2.21 -20.27 -5.17
N GLY A 96 -2.80 -20.19 -6.36
CA GLY A 96 -2.14 -20.58 -7.60
C GLY A 96 -0.88 -19.75 -7.84
N LYS A 97 0.27 -20.41 -8.05
CA LYS A 97 1.58 -19.74 -8.15
C LYS A 97 1.88 -19.18 -9.54
N GLU A 98 0.97 -19.32 -10.50
CA GLU A 98 1.16 -18.91 -11.89
C GLU A 98 1.02 -17.40 -12.06
N SER A 99 0.00 -16.83 -11.43
CA SER A 99 -0.36 -15.42 -11.57
C SER A 99 0.25 -14.56 -10.46
N TYR A 100 0.94 -13.49 -10.84
CA TYR A 100 1.41 -12.49 -9.88
C TYR A 100 0.23 -11.79 -9.18
N PHE A 101 -0.88 -11.57 -9.89
CA PHE A 101 -2.08 -10.91 -9.38
C PHE A 101 -2.69 -11.67 -8.19
N ASP A 102 -2.74 -12.99 -8.26
CA ASP A 102 -3.39 -13.79 -7.21
C ASP A 102 -2.54 -13.80 -5.93
N SER A 103 -1.21 -13.90 -6.01
CA SER A 103 -0.31 -13.74 -4.85
C SER A 103 -0.39 -12.33 -4.23
N MET A 104 -0.40 -11.28 -5.05
CA MET A 104 -0.52 -9.90 -4.56
C MET A 104 -1.87 -9.65 -3.86
N THR A 105 -2.96 -10.07 -4.49
CA THR A 105 -4.31 -9.87 -3.93
C THR A 105 -4.56 -10.73 -2.70
N HIS A 106 -4.01 -11.95 -2.64
CA HIS A 106 -4.03 -12.77 -1.42
C HIS A 106 -3.31 -12.07 -0.27
N PHE A 107 -2.10 -11.55 -0.52
CA PHE A 107 -1.36 -10.81 0.49
C PHE A 107 -2.14 -9.58 0.99
N ASP A 108 -2.70 -8.79 0.06
CA ASP A 108 -3.51 -7.62 0.41
C ASP A 108 -4.77 -8.02 1.20
N PHE A 109 -5.41 -9.14 0.86
CA PHE A 109 -6.59 -9.64 1.57
C PHE A 109 -6.27 -10.07 3.01
N LYS A 110 -5.07 -10.63 3.25
CA LYS A 110 -4.62 -11.08 4.58
C LYS A 110 -4.04 -9.97 5.45
N THR A 111 -3.56 -8.87 4.86
CA THR A 111 -2.80 -7.85 5.60
C THR A 111 -3.41 -6.45 5.49
N LEU A 112 -3.59 -5.94 4.27
CA LEU A 112 -4.05 -4.58 4.03
C LEU A 112 -5.55 -4.42 4.29
N LEU A 113 -6.37 -5.36 3.83
CA LEU A 113 -7.83 -5.28 3.96
C LEU A 113 -8.29 -5.20 5.41
N PRO A 114 -7.82 -6.06 6.35
CA PRO A 114 -8.19 -5.93 7.77
C PRO A 114 -7.85 -4.57 8.36
N ALA A 115 -6.69 -4.00 8.02
CA ALA A 115 -6.28 -2.68 8.50
C ALA A 115 -7.21 -1.56 7.98
N LEU A 116 -7.68 -1.65 6.74
CA LEU A 116 -8.64 -0.70 6.18
C LEU A 116 -10.01 -0.79 6.86
N LEU A 117 -10.49 -2.02 7.11
CA LEU A 117 -11.77 -2.26 7.79
C LEU A 117 -11.75 -1.78 9.24
N GLN A 118 -10.64 -2.00 9.95
CA GLN A 118 -10.49 -1.50 11.31
C GLN A 118 -10.61 0.04 11.37
N VAL A 119 -10.05 0.76 10.40
CA VAL A 119 -10.13 2.23 10.37
C VAL A 119 -11.56 2.68 10.07
N GLU A 120 -12.22 2.06 9.10
CA GLU A 120 -13.59 2.42 8.71
C GLU A 120 -14.60 2.14 9.84
N ASP A 121 -14.55 0.94 10.44
CA ASP A 121 -15.42 0.54 11.55
C ASP A 121 -15.26 1.47 12.75
N ARG A 122 -14.03 1.68 13.23
CA ARG A 122 -13.78 2.54 14.40
C ARG A 122 -14.21 3.99 14.17
N MET A 123 -13.96 4.54 12.99
CA MET A 123 -14.31 5.94 12.70
C MET A 123 -15.82 6.14 12.55
N SER A 124 -16.51 5.19 11.93
CA SER A 124 -17.97 5.25 11.75
C SER A 124 -18.70 5.04 13.08
N MET A 125 -18.33 4.00 13.84
CA MET A 125 -18.94 3.67 15.13
C MET A 125 -18.69 4.74 16.20
N ALA A 126 -17.54 5.44 16.16
CA ALA A 126 -17.28 6.59 17.03
C ALA A 126 -18.32 7.73 16.87
N HIS A 127 -19.05 7.75 15.74
CA HIS A 127 -20.09 8.73 15.45
C HIS A 127 -21.49 8.11 15.35
N GLY A 128 -21.68 6.88 15.85
CA GLY A 128 -22.96 6.17 15.80
C GLY A 128 -23.44 5.85 14.38
N VAL A 129 -22.52 5.78 13.41
CA VAL A 129 -22.82 5.43 12.02
C VAL A 129 -22.45 3.99 11.76
N GLU A 130 -23.40 3.19 11.29
CA GLU A 130 -23.12 1.82 10.83
C GLU A 130 -22.70 1.85 9.35
N ALA A 131 -21.40 1.66 9.07
CA ALA A 131 -20.90 1.58 7.71
C ALA A 131 -21.07 0.16 7.14
N ARG A 132 -21.30 0.07 5.83
CA ARG A 132 -21.51 -1.21 5.12
C ARG A 132 -20.56 -1.31 3.93
N VAL A 133 -19.96 -2.48 3.76
CA VAL A 133 -18.95 -2.79 2.73
C VAL A 133 -19.47 -3.84 1.74
N PRO A 134 -20.42 -3.50 0.85
CA PRO A 134 -21.15 -4.49 0.03
C PRO A 134 -20.26 -5.32 -0.90
N PHE A 135 -19.08 -4.81 -1.29
CA PHE A 135 -18.11 -5.58 -2.09
C PHE A 135 -17.41 -6.70 -1.32
N LEU A 136 -17.59 -6.77 0.00
CA LEU A 136 -17.04 -7.80 0.88
C LEU A 136 -18.10 -8.80 1.35
N ASP A 137 -19.26 -8.83 0.69
CA ASP A 137 -20.20 -9.93 0.85
C ASP A 137 -19.50 -11.28 0.56
N HIS A 138 -19.68 -12.25 1.44
CA HIS A 138 -18.91 -13.51 1.40
C HIS A 138 -19.08 -14.25 0.07
N PRO A 139 -20.31 -14.54 -0.41
CA PRO A 139 -20.53 -15.14 -1.73
C PRO A 139 -19.86 -14.38 -2.87
N LEU A 140 -19.89 -13.04 -2.84
CA LEU A 140 -19.27 -12.22 -3.88
C LEU A 140 -17.74 -12.34 -3.86
N VAL A 141 -17.13 -12.32 -2.69
CA VAL A 141 -15.67 -12.46 -2.53
C VAL A 141 -15.22 -13.86 -2.93
N GLU A 142 -15.94 -14.90 -2.51
CA GLU A 142 -15.66 -16.29 -2.87
C GLU A 142 -15.75 -16.49 -4.38
N PHE A 143 -16.80 -15.98 -5.03
CA PHE A 143 -16.91 -15.97 -6.48
C PHE A 143 -15.77 -15.20 -7.13
N ALA A 144 -15.44 -13.99 -6.66
CA ALA A 144 -14.36 -13.20 -7.22
C ALA A 144 -12.98 -13.88 -7.12
N ALA A 145 -12.77 -14.69 -6.08
CA ALA A 145 -11.56 -15.49 -5.90
C ALA A 145 -11.43 -16.61 -6.94
N THR A 146 -12.54 -17.15 -7.46
CA THR A 146 -12.49 -18.17 -8.53
C THR A 146 -12.26 -17.59 -9.92
N ILE A 147 -12.36 -16.27 -10.10
CA ILE A 147 -12.23 -15.63 -11.42
C ILE A 147 -10.74 -15.61 -11.82
N PRO A 148 -10.40 -16.09 -13.04
CA PRO A 148 -9.07 -15.98 -13.61
C PRO A 148 -8.50 -14.54 -13.62
N ALA A 149 -7.20 -14.42 -13.38
CA ALA A 149 -6.53 -13.12 -13.28
C ALA A 149 -6.58 -12.29 -14.58
N ASP A 150 -6.59 -12.94 -15.75
CA ASP A 150 -6.73 -12.30 -17.06
C ASP A 150 -8.15 -11.76 -17.32
N ILE A 151 -9.16 -12.22 -16.60
CA ILE A 151 -10.48 -11.59 -16.61
C ILE A 151 -10.47 -10.34 -15.70
N LYS A 152 -9.82 -10.45 -14.52
CA LYS A 152 -9.75 -9.37 -13.51
C LYS A 152 -8.87 -8.19 -13.94
N PHE A 153 -7.73 -8.46 -14.59
CA PHE A 153 -6.63 -7.49 -14.81
C PHE A 153 -5.86 -7.69 -16.13
N ARG A 154 -6.54 -7.79 -17.28
CA ARG A 154 -5.86 -7.93 -18.58
C ARG A 154 -5.33 -6.62 -19.16
N ASN A 155 -4.21 -6.70 -19.86
CA ASN A 155 -3.54 -5.58 -20.56
C ASN A 155 -3.17 -4.40 -19.64
N GLY A 156 -3.03 -4.63 -18.34
CA GLY A 156 -2.78 -3.58 -17.36
C GLY A 156 -3.99 -2.68 -17.06
N GLU A 157 -5.19 -3.07 -17.48
CA GLU A 157 -6.41 -2.32 -17.21
C GLU A 157 -6.89 -2.52 -15.77
N LEU A 158 -6.82 -1.46 -14.96
CA LEU A 158 -7.27 -1.49 -13.56
C LEU A 158 -8.79 -1.65 -13.46
N LYS A 159 -9.23 -2.53 -12.56
CA LYS A 159 -10.66 -2.79 -12.27
C LYS A 159 -11.47 -3.19 -13.50
N ARG A 160 -10.84 -3.85 -14.49
CA ARG A 160 -11.47 -4.24 -15.76
C ARG A 160 -12.83 -4.91 -15.58
N LEU A 161 -12.90 -5.95 -14.74
CA LEU A 161 -14.15 -6.69 -14.50
C LEU A 161 -15.26 -5.76 -13.98
N LEU A 162 -14.97 -4.94 -12.97
CA LEU A 162 -15.94 -3.98 -12.42
C LEU A 162 -16.39 -2.96 -13.46
N LYS A 163 -15.45 -2.44 -14.27
CA LYS A 163 -15.78 -1.49 -15.34
C LYS A 163 -16.68 -2.12 -16.40
N ALA A 164 -16.48 -3.39 -16.74
CA ALA A 164 -17.30 -4.12 -17.69
C ALA A 164 -18.72 -4.34 -17.15
N VAL A 165 -18.84 -4.86 -15.92
CA VAL A 165 -20.13 -5.14 -15.25
C VAL A 165 -20.99 -3.89 -15.12
N PHE A 166 -20.39 -2.76 -14.71
CA PHE A 166 -21.12 -1.50 -14.50
C PHE A 166 -21.06 -0.53 -15.69
N SER A 167 -20.62 -1.00 -16.86
CA SER A 167 -20.35 -0.15 -18.04
C SER A 167 -21.56 0.64 -18.53
N HIS A 168 -22.77 0.11 -18.33
CA HIS A 168 -24.06 0.73 -18.66
C HIS A 168 -24.68 1.53 -17.52
N HIS A 169 -24.16 1.39 -16.30
CA HIS A 169 -24.66 2.08 -15.09
C HIS A 169 -23.84 3.31 -14.72
N LEU A 170 -22.57 3.38 -15.16
CA LEU A 170 -21.67 4.48 -14.83
C LEU A 170 -21.48 5.43 -16.03
N PRO A 171 -21.52 6.76 -15.81
CA PRO A 171 -21.13 7.73 -16.82
C PRO A 171 -19.74 7.44 -17.40
N VAL A 172 -19.57 7.71 -18.71
CA VAL A 172 -18.31 7.50 -19.44
C VAL A 172 -17.14 8.19 -18.73
N ALA A 173 -17.35 9.42 -18.24
CA ALA A 173 -16.33 10.19 -17.51
C ALA A 173 -15.82 9.47 -16.23
N ILE A 174 -16.65 8.68 -15.56
CA ILE A 174 -16.26 7.89 -14.38
C ILE A 174 -15.59 6.58 -14.81
N ARG A 175 -16.18 5.88 -15.79
CA ARG A 175 -15.69 4.59 -16.30
C ARG A 175 -14.29 4.69 -16.91
N GLU A 176 -14.03 5.74 -17.67
CA GLU A 176 -12.78 5.94 -18.42
C GLU A 176 -11.72 6.71 -17.64
N ARG A 177 -12.03 7.10 -16.39
CA ARG A 177 -11.09 7.75 -15.49
C ARG A 177 -9.82 6.91 -15.28
N LYS A 178 -8.64 7.52 -15.49
CA LYS A 178 -7.32 6.88 -15.38
C LYS A 178 -6.54 7.31 -14.13
N ASP A 179 -6.87 8.45 -13.53
CA ASP A 179 -6.29 8.99 -12.30
C ASP A 179 -6.94 8.37 -11.05
N LYS A 180 -6.81 7.04 -10.90
CA LYS A 180 -7.20 6.36 -9.66
C LYS A 180 -6.38 6.94 -8.50
N MET A 181 -7.05 7.63 -7.59
CA MET A 181 -6.48 8.07 -6.32
C MET A 181 -7.12 7.28 -5.18
N GLY A 182 -6.33 6.99 -4.16
CA GLY A 182 -6.88 6.55 -2.86
C GLY A 182 -7.50 7.72 -2.12
N PHE A 183 -7.70 7.55 -0.82
CA PHE A 183 -8.13 8.61 0.09
C PHE A 183 -6.96 9.01 1.01
N PRO A 184 -5.90 9.67 0.49
CA PRO A 184 -4.78 10.06 1.33
C PRO A 184 -5.25 11.11 2.34
N VAL A 185 -5.00 10.87 3.63
CA VAL A 185 -5.19 11.89 4.66
C VAL A 185 -4.18 13.01 4.40
N PRO A 186 -4.62 14.28 4.23
CA PRO A 186 -3.73 15.40 3.92
C PRO A 186 -3.02 15.92 5.17
N LEU A 187 -2.45 15.02 5.97
CA LEU A 187 -1.88 15.31 7.29
C LEU A 187 -0.87 16.46 7.23
N ASN A 188 0.02 16.45 6.24
CA ASN A 188 1.05 17.47 6.10
C ASN A 188 0.48 18.84 5.72
N LEU A 189 -0.67 18.90 5.04
CA LEU A 189 -1.38 20.16 4.79
C LEU A 189 -2.00 20.70 6.07
N TRP A 190 -2.50 19.82 6.95
CA TRP A 190 -3.03 20.20 8.26
C TRP A 190 -1.93 20.71 9.19
N LEU A 191 -0.73 20.13 9.14
CA LEU A 191 0.40 20.59 9.95
C LEU A 191 1.01 21.91 9.51
N LYS A 192 0.93 22.25 8.22
CA LYS A 192 1.42 23.55 7.72
C LYS A 192 0.58 24.74 8.19
N ARG A 193 -0.63 24.51 8.71
CA ARG A 193 -1.52 25.55 9.20
C ARG A 193 -1.59 25.49 10.73
N PRO A 194 -1.59 26.62 11.45
CA PRO A 194 -1.95 26.64 12.85
C PRO A 194 -3.35 26.04 13.04
N GLY A 195 -3.52 25.17 14.04
CA GLY A 195 -4.80 24.53 14.31
C GLY A 195 -4.70 23.29 15.20
N PRO A 196 -5.84 22.66 15.50
CA PRO A 196 -5.93 21.57 16.46
C PRO A 196 -4.99 20.40 16.17
N THR A 197 -4.85 20.00 14.89
CA THR A 197 -3.95 18.91 14.49
C THR A 197 -2.48 19.24 14.78
N ARG A 198 -2.04 20.46 14.44
CA ARG A 198 -0.65 20.88 14.67
C ARG A 198 -0.36 20.96 16.17
N ASN A 199 -1.29 21.50 16.94
CA ASN A 199 -1.15 21.62 18.40
C ASN A 199 -1.07 20.24 19.05
N LEU A 200 -2.01 19.34 18.74
CA LEU A 200 -2.02 17.97 19.27
C LEU A 200 -0.71 17.24 18.99
N ILE A 201 -0.23 17.27 17.74
CA ILE A 201 1.02 16.59 17.38
C ILE A 201 2.23 17.27 18.05
N GLY A 202 2.22 18.60 18.14
CA GLY A 202 3.25 19.37 18.84
C GLY A 202 3.33 19.03 20.33
N ASP A 203 2.19 18.90 21.00
CA ASP A 203 2.11 18.56 22.42
C ASP A 203 2.58 17.12 22.68
N LEU A 204 2.11 16.16 21.88
CA LEU A 204 2.46 14.74 22.02
C LEU A 204 3.97 14.51 21.88
N PHE A 205 4.55 14.97 20.77
CA PHE A 205 5.99 14.82 20.55
C PHE A 205 6.83 15.87 21.29
N GLY A 206 6.18 16.87 21.90
CA GLY A 206 6.76 17.91 22.73
C GLY A 206 7.35 17.39 24.04
N SER A 207 6.76 16.33 24.57
CA SER A 207 7.14 15.75 25.86
C SER A 207 8.53 15.10 25.83
N GLU A 208 9.24 15.15 26.95
CA GLU A 208 10.51 14.46 27.13
C GLU A 208 10.35 12.94 26.99
N ALA A 209 9.26 12.38 27.51
CA ALA A 209 8.91 10.96 27.38
C ALA A 209 8.84 10.51 25.91
N ALA A 210 8.09 11.23 25.06
CA ALA A 210 7.97 10.91 23.64
C ALA A 210 9.30 11.02 22.88
N ARG A 211 10.16 11.98 23.27
CA ARG A 211 11.46 12.22 22.63
C ARG A 211 12.55 11.24 23.06
N SER A 212 12.41 10.63 24.23
CA SER A 212 13.40 9.74 24.84
C SER A 212 13.05 8.26 24.70
N ARG A 213 12.03 7.92 23.90
CA ARG A 213 11.62 6.53 23.68
C ARG A 213 12.80 5.68 23.17
N PRO A 214 13.07 4.49 23.75
CA PRO A 214 14.27 3.71 23.47
C PRO A 214 14.33 3.13 22.05
N TYR A 215 13.19 3.05 21.37
CA TYR A 215 13.11 2.60 19.97
C TYR A 215 13.46 3.69 18.95
N LEU A 216 13.74 4.92 19.39
CA LEU A 216 14.16 6.01 18.51
C LEU A 216 15.69 6.04 18.38
N ASN A 217 16.18 6.22 17.16
CA ASN A 217 17.62 6.35 16.89
C ASN A 217 18.18 7.69 17.41
N SER A 218 17.37 8.73 17.36
CA SER A 218 17.63 10.05 17.90
C SER A 218 16.30 10.68 18.31
N PRO A 219 16.29 11.69 19.19
CA PRO A 219 15.07 12.42 19.52
C PRO A 219 14.40 12.89 18.23
N VAL A 220 13.14 12.52 18.03
CA VAL A 220 12.37 12.96 16.87
C VAL A 220 12.29 14.48 16.92
N SER A 221 12.94 15.14 15.96
CA SER A 221 12.81 16.59 15.80
C SER A 221 11.38 16.88 15.33
N ILE A 222 10.60 17.47 16.22
CA ILE A 222 9.25 17.95 15.92
C ILE A 222 9.30 18.90 14.73
N ASP A 223 10.29 19.79 14.68
CA ASP A 223 10.43 20.74 13.58
C ASP A 223 10.67 20.02 12.26
N ALA A 224 11.53 18.99 12.22
CA ALA A 224 11.74 18.18 11.02
C ALA A 224 10.46 17.44 10.57
N VAL A 225 9.63 17.00 11.52
CA VAL A 225 8.35 16.34 11.26
C VAL A 225 7.31 17.33 10.73
N LEU A 226 7.15 18.47 11.40
CA LEU A 226 6.19 19.53 11.06
C LEU A 226 6.54 20.26 9.76
N ASP A 227 7.84 20.41 9.49
CA ASP A 227 8.35 21.09 8.28
C ASP A 227 8.62 20.12 7.12
N SER A 228 8.35 18.82 7.31
CA SER A 228 8.58 17.81 6.27
C SER A 228 7.81 18.16 4.99
N GLN A 229 8.53 18.38 3.90
CA GLN A 229 7.97 18.66 2.58
C GLN A 229 7.48 17.39 1.85
N SER A 230 7.65 16.22 2.48
CA SER A 230 7.01 14.99 2.02
C SER A 230 5.51 15.26 1.86
N THR A 231 4.91 14.81 0.76
CA THR A 231 3.46 14.96 0.55
C THR A 231 2.66 13.90 1.33
N HIS A 232 3.34 12.95 1.98
CA HIS A 232 2.72 11.78 2.59
C HIS A 232 3.21 11.57 4.03
N GLY A 233 2.42 12.03 5.00
CA GLY A 233 2.68 11.94 6.45
C GLY A 233 2.52 10.54 7.06
N ARG A 234 2.86 9.48 6.32
CA ARG A 234 2.65 8.09 6.80
C ARG A 234 3.55 7.73 7.98
N ASN A 235 4.84 8.10 7.92
CA ASN A 235 5.76 7.86 9.03
C ASN A 235 5.28 8.57 10.31
N LEU A 236 4.80 9.80 10.15
CA LEU A 236 4.22 10.56 11.25
C LEU A 236 2.98 9.87 11.82
N TRP A 237 2.07 9.39 10.98
CA TRP A 237 0.89 8.67 11.45
C TRP A 237 1.24 7.43 12.27
N ALA A 238 2.25 6.66 11.84
CA ALA A 238 2.72 5.49 12.58
C ALA A 238 3.33 5.87 13.93
N LEU A 239 4.22 6.88 13.95
CA LEU A 239 4.81 7.38 15.20
C LEU A 239 3.74 7.93 16.14
N LEU A 240 2.75 8.64 15.62
CA LEU A 240 1.64 9.20 16.40
C LEU A 240 0.83 8.08 17.06
N SER A 241 0.48 7.06 16.28
CA SER A 241 -0.28 5.91 16.77
C SER A 241 0.49 5.16 17.85
N LEU A 242 1.81 4.99 17.66
CA LEU A 242 2.68 4.32 18.63
C LEU A 242 2.83 5.12 19.92
N GLU A 243 3.04 6.44 19.83
CA GLU A 243 3.17 7.30 21.00
C GLU A 243 1.87 7.34 21.83
N LEU A 244 0.72 7.48 21.17
CA LEU A 244 -0.58 7.42 21.85
C LEU A 244 -0.80 6.07 22.53
N TRP A 245 -0.35 4.98 21.92
CA TRP A 245 -0.43 3.66 22.53
C TRP A 245 0.46 3.55 23.77
N HIS A 246 1.67 4.09 23.74
CA HIS A 246 2.54 4.13 24.91
C HIS A 246 1.93 4.91 26.09
N GLN A 247 1.40 6.11 25.83
CA GLN A 247 0.77 6.93 26.87
C GLN A 247 -0.45 6.27 27.51
N GLN A 248 -1.15 5.41 26.76
CA GLN A 248 -2.38 4.78 27.23
C GLN A 248 -2.13 3.43 27.93
N PHE A 249 -1.09 2.70 27.53
CA PHE A 249 -0.93 1.29 27.90
C PHE A 249 0.41 0.93 28.52
N ILE A 250 1.40 1.82 28.50
CA ILE A 250 2.76 1.55 29.00
C ILE A 250 3.15 2.50 30.12
N ASP A 251 2.90 3.80 29.94
CA ASP A 251 3.15 4.83 30.95
C ASP A 251 2.12 4.76 32.09
#